data_AF-A0A9D7A6P4-F1
#
_entry.id   AF-A0A9D7A6P4-F1
#
_cell.length_a   1.000
_cell.length_b   1.000
_cell.length_c   1.000
_cell.angle_alpha   90.00
_cell.angle_beta   90.00
_cell.angle_gamma   90.00
#
_symmetry.space_group_name_H-M   'P 1'
#
loop_
_entity.id
_entity.type
_entity.pdbx_description
1 polymer ?
#
loop_
_entity_poly.entity_id
_entity_poly.type
_entity_poly.pdbx_seq_one_letter_code
_entity_poly.pdbx_strand_id
1 'polypeptide(L)'
;MQMNANLGAPPWDVFHQGVSNQTGITIGRVIVITGFVLLFFWIPLKQKPGLGTILNALEIGLVADIALEIIPEPSNLFVRVAMAGGGIVVVALGTGLYIGSALGPGPRDGLMTGLAKRGIPIRVGRTAIEVAVLVTGFLLGGQVGIATFAFALGVGPLVQFFLPRLAMKKPTI
;
A
#
# COMPACT_ATOMS: atom_id res chain seq x y z
N MET A 1 11.37 5.01 0.37
CA MET A 1 12.19 4.60 1.54
C MET A 1 12.48 3.10 1.54
N GLN A 2 11.47 2.22 1.68
CA GLN A 2 11.71 0.76 1.77
C GLN A 2 12.33 0.17 0.50
N MET A 3 11.83 0.54 -0.70
CA MET A 3 12.41 0.09 -1.98
C MET A 3 13.91 0.46 -2.10
N ASN A 4 14.29 1.70 -1.79
CA ASN A 4 15.69 2.15 -1.87
C ASN A 4 16.57 1.61 -0.74
N ALA A 5 15.99 1.04 0.32
CA ALA A 5 16.77 0.40 1.39
C ALA A 5 17.35 -0.96 0.95
N ASN A 6 16.89 -1.55 -0.16
CA ASN A 6 17.38 -2.83 -0.69
C ASN A 6 17.36 -3.98 0.33
N LEU A 7 16.34 -3.98 1.21
CA LEU A 7 16.08 -5.03 2.19
C LEU A 7 14.73 -5.73 1.94
N GLY A 8 14.09 -5.45 0.80
CA GLY A 8 12.72 -5.86 0.47
C GLY A 8 11.73 -4.70 0.54
N ALA A 9 10.57 -4.88 -0.10
CA ALA A 9 9.49 -3.90 -0.15
C ALA A 9 8.16 -4.47 0.39
N PRO A 10 7.18 -3.62 0.77
CA PRO A 10 5.81 -4.05 1.07
C PRO A 10 5.18 -4.88 -0.06
N PRO A 11 4.25 -5.82 0.22
CA PRO A 11 3.68 -6.73 -0.79
C PRO A 11 3.23 -6.09 -2.11
N TRP A 12 2.46 -5.01 -2.00
CA TRP A 12 2.01 -4.26 -3.17
C TRP A 12 3.15 -3.57 -3.91
N ASP A 13 4.16 -3.10 -3.21
CA ASP A 13 5.34 -2.47 -3.79
C ASP A 13 6.22 -3.49 -4.52
N VAL A 14 6.31 -4.72 -4.01
CA VAL A 14 6.90 -5.86 -4.73
C VAL A 14 6.16 -6.08 -6.05
N PHE A 15 4.83 -6.02 -6.05
CA PHE A 15 4.02 -6.12 -7.27
C PHE A 15 4.31 -4.97 -8.26
N HIS A 16 4.25 -3.71 -7.82
CA HIS A 16 4.50 -2.59 -8.73
C HIS A 16 5.92 -2.59 -9.28
N GLN A 17 6.91 -2.94 -8.45
CA GLN A 17 8.29 -3.08 -8.88
C GLN A 17 8.43 -4.23 -9.89
N GLY A 18 7.81 -5.38 -9.65
CA GLY A 18 7.82 -6.50 -10.60
C GLY A 18 7.22 -6.10 -11.95
N VAL A 19 6.05 -5.47 -11.98
CA VAL A 19 5.44 -4.99 -13.24
C VAL A 19 6.30 -3.93 -13.92
N SER A 20 6.88 -3.00 -13.15
CA SER A 20 7.81 -1.97 -13.68
C SER A 20 9.02 -2.62 -14.35
N ASN A 21 9.62 -3.62 -13.71
CA ASN A 21 10.76 -4.36 -14.26
C ASN A 21 10.44 -5.06 -15.59
N GLN A 22 9.22 -5.55 -15.77
CA GLN A 22 8.79 -6.26 -16.99
C GLN A 22 8.37 -5.31 -18.13
N THR A 23 7.89 -4.10 -17.80
CA THR A 23 7.26 -3.19 -18.77
C THR A 23 8.09 -1.95 -19.09
N GLY A 24 9.07 -1.60 -18.25
CA GLY A 24 9.83 -0.36 -18.33
C GLY A 24 9.04 0.90 -17.91
N ILE A 25 7.81 0.74 -17.45
CA ILE A 25 6.97 1.85 -16.94
C ILE A 25 7.43 2.22 -15.53
N THR A 26 7.42 3.51 -15.16
CA THR A 26 7.79 3.97 -13.81
C THR A 26 6.89 3.38 -12.74
N ILE A 27 7.43 3.09 -11.55
CA ILE A 27 6.69 2.49 -10.44
C ILE A 27 5.45 3.31 -10.08
N GLY A 28 5.56 4.64 -10.05
CA GLY A 28 4.44 5.54 -9.78
C GLY A 28 3.30 5.39 -10.80
N ARG A 29 3.61 5.30 -12.09
CA ARG A 29 2.60 5.03 -13.13
C ARG A 29 1.97 3.65 -12.96
N VAL A 30 2.75 2.63 -12.62
CA VAL A 30 2.21 1.28 -12.34
C VAL A 30 1.24 1.33 -11.15
N ILE A 31 1.56 2.07 -10.07
CA ILE A 31 0.68 2.28 -8.93
C ILE A 31 -0.66 2.89 -9.37
N VAL A 32 -0.61 3.96 -10.17
CA VAL A 32 -1.81 4.65 -10.67
C VAL A 32 -2.67 3.70 -11.52
N ILE A 33 -2.06 3.03 -12.50
CA ILE A 33 -2.74 2.08 -13.39
C ILE A 33 -3.39 0.96 -12.57
N THR A 34 -2.64 0.38 -11.63
CA THR A 34 -3.15 -0.67 -10.72
C THR A 34 -4.32 -0.15 -9.90
N GLY A 35 -4.24 1.08 -9.39
CA GLY A 35 -5.33 1.75 -8.68
C GLY A 35 -6.61 1.80 -9.51
N PHE A 36 -6.54 2.25 -10.76
CA PHE A 36 -7.69 2.28 -11.66
C PHE A 36 -8.19 0.88 -12.04
N VAL A 37 -7.30 -0.09 -12.28
CA VAL A 37 -7.65 -1.48 -12.52
C VAL A 37 -8.45 -2.05 -11.36
N LEU A 38 -8.04 -1.77 -10.12
CA LEU A 38 -8.76 -2.19 -8.91
C LEU A 38 -10.18 -1.63 -8.82
N LEU A 39 -10.43 -0.41 -9.35
CA LEU A 39 -11.77 0.16 -9.37
C LEU A 39 -12.73 -0.58 -10.31
N PHE A 40 -12.23 -1.25 -11.36
CA PHE A 40 -13.10 -2.11 -12.17
C PHE A 40 -13.59 -3.33 -11.36
N PHE A 41 -12.76 -3.87 -10.48
CA PHE A 41 -13.17 -4.94 -9.55
C PHE A 41 -14.20 -4.47 -8.51
N TRP A 42 -14.41 -3.17 -8.33
CA TRP A 42 -15.45 -2.65 -7.45
C TRP A 42 -16.84 -2.69 -8.07
N ILE A 43 -16.95 -2.71 -9.40
CA ILE A 43 -18.23 -2.80 -10.13
C ILE A 43 -19.05 -4.02 -9.66
N PRO A 44 -18.52 -5.26 -9.67
CA PRO A 44 -19.27 -6.39 -9.12
C PRO A 44 -19.50 -6.24 -7.61
N LEU A 45 -18.57 -5.63 -6.87
CA LEU A 45 -18.69 -5.42 -5.42
C LEU A 45 -19.69 -4.31 -5.05
N LYS A 46 -20.29 -3.62 -6.03
CA LYS A 46 -21.22 -2.50 -5.85
C LYS A 46 -20.68 -1.40 -4.91
N GLN A 47 -19.37 -1.18 -4.95
CA GLN A 47 -18.73 -0.08 -4.20
C GLN A 47 -18.64 1.17 -5.05
N LYS A 48 -18.92 2.33 -4.46
CA LYS A 48 -18.79 3.63 -5.13
C LYS A 48 -17.45 4.27 -4.72
N PRO A 49 -16.57 4.62 -5.66
CA PRO A 49 -15.35 5.37 -5.35
C PRO A 49 -15.71 6.75 -4.80
N GLY A 50 -14.99 7.17 -3.76
CA GLY A 50 -15.06 8.53 -3.21
C GLY A 50 -13.93 9.39 -3.74
N LEU A 51 -13.92 10.68 -3.38
CA LEU A 51 -12.81 11.58 -3.71
C LEU A 51 -11.48 11.06 -3.13
N GLY A 52 -11.49 10.55 -1.90
CA GLY A 52 -10.32 9.94 -1.28
C GLY A 52 -9.80 8.71 -2.03
N THR A 53 -10.67 7.96 -2.72
CA THR A 53 -10.26 6.80 -3.52
C THR A 53 -9.42 7.22 -4.73
N ILE A 54 -9.86 8.26 -5.46
CA ILE A 54 -9.18 8.75 -6.65
C ILE A 54 -7.88 9.45 -6.26
N LEU A 55 -7.94 10.32 -5.24
CA LEU A 55 -6.76 11.02 -4.74
C LEU A 55 -5.71 10.02 -4.24
N ASN A 56 -6.10 8.99 -3.49
CA ASN A 56 -5.17 7.96 -3.02
C ASN A 56 -4.45 7.25 -4.19
N ALA A 57 -5.17 6.91 -5.26
CA ALA A 57 -4.56 6.26 -6.43
C ALA A 57 -3.52 7.15 -7.12
N LEU A 58 -3.85 8.43 -7.31
CA LEU A 58 -2.99 9.40 -8.01
C LEU A 58 -1.81 9.87 -7.14
N GLU A 59 -2.10 10.26 -5.91
CA GLU A 59 -1.13 10.82 -4.97
C GLU A 59 -0.05 9.81 -4.61
N ILE A 60 -0.40 8.56 -4.32
CA ILE A 60 0.59 7.54 -3.98
C ILE A 60 1.55 7.30 -5.14
N GLY A 61 1.04 7.25 -6.38
CA GLY A 61 1.88 7.07 -7.56
C GLY A 61 2.84 8.25 -7.78
N LEU A 62 2.32 9.48 -7.69
CA LEU A 62 3.13 10.69 -7.82
C LEU A 62 4.23 10.77 -6.75
N VAL A 63 3.84 10.56 -5.49
CA VAL A 63 4.77 10.60 -4.36
C VAL A 63 5.79 9.48 -4.45
N ALA A 64 5.42 8.30 -4.96
CA ALA A 64 6.37 7.20 -5.16
C ALA A 64 7.46 7.55 -6.16
N ASP A 65 7.12 8.09 -7.34
CA ASP A 65 8.12 8.47 -8.35
C ASP A 65 9.03 9.59 -7.82
N ILE A 66 8.46 10.64 -7.21
CA ILE A 66 9.24 11.72 -6.58
C ILE A 66 10.16 11.16 -5.50
N ALA A 67 9.66 10.30 -4.61
CA ALA A 67 10.43 9.74 -3.51
C ALA A 67 11.57 8.84 -4.01
N LEU A 68 11.34 8.08 -5.08
CA LEU A 68 12.38 7.24 -5.68
C LEU A 68 13.49 8.07 -6.32
N GLU A 69 13.16 9.25 -6.87
CA GLU A 69 14.13 10.17 -7.46
C GLU A 69 14.95 10.91 -6.40
N ILE A 70 14.33 11.40 -5.32
CA ILE A 70 15.00 12.26 -4.34
C ILE A 70 15.64 11.50 -3.17
N ILE A 71 15.15 10.30 -2.82
CA ILE A 71 15.68 9.53 -1.68
C ILE A 71 16.82 8.64 -2.19
N PRO A 72 18.09 8.92 -1.87
CA PRO A 72 19.20 8.13 -2.37
C PRO A 72 19.19 6.71 -1.79
N GLU A 73 19.80 5.77 -2.52
CA GLU A 73 20.11 4.45 -1.98
C GLU A 73 21.27 4.57 -0.97
N PRO A 74 21.06 4.24 0.32
CA PRO A 74 22.13 4.27 1.30
C PRO A 74 23.10 3.10 1.10
N SER A 75 24.40 3.36 1.20
CA SER A 75 25.44 2.32 1.23
C SER A 75 25.57 1.65 2.61
N ASN A 76 25.23 2.37 3.68
CA ASN A 76 25.36 1.90 5.05
C ASN A 76 24.15 1.04 5.47
N LEU A 77 24.41 -0.18 5.96
CA LEU A 77 23.38 -1.12 6.40
C LEU A 77 22.51 -0.56 7.53
N PHE A 78 23.08 0.18 8.48
CA PHE A 78 22.33 0.80 9.56
C PHE A 78 21.30 1.80 9.02
N VAL A 79 21.69 2.58 8.01
CA VAL A 79 20.78 3.52 7.34
C VAL A 79 19.71 2.77 6.56
N ARG A 80 20.04 1.67 5.87
CA ARG A 80 19.05 0.79 5.21
C ARG A 80 18.00 0.28 6.19
N VAL A 81 18.43 -0.24 7.34
CA VAL A 81 17.53 -0.76 8.38
C VAL A 81 16.66 0.36 8.96
N ALA A 82 17.25 1.52 9.25
CA ALA A 82 16.51 2.68 9.75
C ALA A 82 15.47 3.18 8.73
N MET A 83 15.82 3.25 7.45
CA MET A 83 14.90 3.62 6.37
C MET A 83 13.79 2.59 6.18
N ALA A 84 14.11 1.29 6.28
CA ALA A 84 13.12 0.23 6.19
C ALA A 84 12.12 0.32 7.36
N GLY A 85 12.61 0.36 8.59
CA GLY A 85 11.78 0.46 9.80
C GLY A 85 10.97 1.76 9.86
N GLY A 86 11.61 2.90 9.59
CA GLY A 86 10.95 4.20 9.51
C GLY A 86 9.87 4.23 8.42
N GLY A 87 10.12 3.58 7.28
CA GLY A 87 9.12 3.42 6.22
C GLY A 87 7.87 2.69 6.67
N ILE A 88 7.99 1.63 7.48
CA ILE A 88 6.83 0.92 8.05
C ILE A 88 5.99 1.86 8.93
N VAL A 89 6.65 2.66 9.79
CA VAL A 89 6.00 3.62 10.67
C VAL A 89 5.27 4.71 9.88
N VAL A 90 5.93 5.28 8.87
CA VAL A 90 5.35 6.31 7.99
C VAL A 90 4.12 5.76 7.25
N VAL A 91 4.19 4.52 6.74
CA VAL A 91 3.04 3.88 6.08
C VAL A 91 1.88 3.67 7.06
N ALA A 92 2.15 3.23 8.29
CA ALA A 92 1.11 3.04 9.29
C ALA A 92 0.45 4.37 9.72
N LEU A 93 1.26 5.42 9.89
CA LEU A 93 0.79 6.77 10.17
C LEU A 93 -0.08 7.31 9.03
N GLY A 94 0.42 7.23 7.79
CA GLY A 94 -0.31 7.65 6.58
C GLY A 94 -1.63 6.91 6.43
N THR A 95 -1.63 5.59 6.66
CA THR A 95 -2.85 4.76 6.66
C THR A 95 -3.86 5.24 7.71
N GLY A 96 -3.39 5.57 8.92
CA GLY A 96 -4.22 6.13 9.99
C GLY A 96 -4.87 7.46 9.61
N LEU A 97 -4.10 8.40 9.04
CA LEU A 97 -4.61 9.70 8.55
C LEU A 97 -5.63 9.51 7.43
N TYR A 98 -5.26 8.70 6.45
CA TYR A 98 -6.03 8.47 5.24
C TYR A 98 -7.39 7.81 5.56
N ILE A 99 -7.40 6.71 6.30
CA ILE A 99 -8.65 6.05 6.73
C ILE A 99 -9.44 6.95 7.69
N GLY A 100 -8.73 7.62 8.61
CA GLY A 100 -9.32 8.51 9.61
C GLY A 100 -10.04 9.73 9.03
N SER A 101 -9.72 10.14 7.80
CA SER A 101 -10.35 11.27 7.11
C SER A 101 -11.79 11.02 6.65
N ALA A 102 -12.22 9.74 6.59
CA ALA A 102 -13.53 9.32 6.10
C ALA A 102 -13.87 9.76 4.65
N LEU A 103 -12.88 10.10 3.81
CA LEU A 103 -13.06 10.51 2.41
C LEU A 103 -13.27 9.34 1.42
N GLY A 104 -13.36 8.11 1.93
CA GLY A 104 -13.59 6.87 1.18
C GLY A 104 -12.33 6.00 1.07
N PRO A 105 -12.48 4.65 0.95
CA PRO A 105 -11.40 3.66 0.93
C PRO A 105 -10.48 3.80 -0.30
N GLY A 106 -9.19 3.43 -0.19
CA GLY A 106 -8.26 3.40 -1.29
C GLY A 106 -8.62 2.22 -2.19
N PRO A 107 -8.22 2.19 -3.46
CA PRO A 107 -8.60 1.12 -4.40
C PRO A 107 -8.36 -0.30 -3.84
N ARG A 108 -7.25 -0.48 -3.11
CA ARG A 108 -6.85 -1.73 -2.45
C ARG A 108 -7.75 -2.05 -1.25
N ASP A 109 -7.97 -1.08 -0.37
CA ASP A 109 -8.80 -1.24 0.83
C ASP A 109 -10.28 -1.47 0.50
N GLY A 110 -10.77 -0.89 -0.60
CA GLY A 110 -12.13 -1.11 -1.06
C GLY A 110 -12.35 -2.53 -1.58
N LEU A 111 -11.34 -3.16 -2.18
CA LEU A 111 -11.43 -4.58 -2.56
C LEU A 111 -11.68 -5.45 -1.31
N MET A 112 -10.89 -5.23 -0.25
CA MET A 112 -11.06 -5.93 1.03
C MET A 112 -12.44 -5.66 1.66
N THR A 113 -12.86 -4.39 1.78
CA THR A 113 -14.15 -4.06 2.37
C THR A 113 -15.34 -4.52 1.50
N GLY A 114 -15.15 -4.67 0.19
CA GLY A 114 -16.16 -5.16 -0.74
C GLY A 114 -16.37 -6.66 -0.62
N LEU A 115 -15.29 -7.42 -0.47
CA LEU A 115 -15.35 -8.84 -0.12
C LEU A 115 -16.02 -9.03 1.25
N ALA A 116 -15.73 -8.16 2.22
CA ALA A 116 -16.39 -8.19 3.52
C ALA A 116 -17.90 -8.01 3.47
N LYS A 117 -18.39 -7.09 2.62
CA LYS A 117 -19.84 -6.93 2.36
C LYS A 117 -20.49 -8.15 1.72
N ARG A 118 -19.71 -9.05 1.12
CA ARG A 118 -20.17 -10.33 0.57
C ARG A 118 -20.01 -11.50 1.54
N GLY A 119 -19.69 -11.25 2.81
CA GLY A 119 -19.59 -12.27 3.85
C GLY A 119 -18.21 -12.88 4.04
N ILE A 120 -17.18 -12.42 3.31
CA ILE A 120 -15.81 -12.90 3.50
C ILE A 120 -15.17 -12.16 4.69
N PRO A 121 -14.61 -12.84 5.70
CA PRO A 121 -13.95 -12.15 6.81
C PRO A 121 -12.83 -11.22 6.33
N ILE A 122 -12.78 -9.98 6.86
CA ILE A 122 -11.80 -8.95 6.47
C ILE A 122 -10.36 -9.50 6.48
N ARG A 123 -10.01 -10.27 7.53
CA ARG A 123 -8.70 -10.90 7.66
C ARG A 123 -8.39 -11.84 6.50
N VAL A 124 -9.35 -12.69 6.12
CA VAL A 124 -9.18 -13.67 5.04
C VAL A 124 -9.03 -12.95 3.69
N GLY A 125 -9.93 -12.01 3.39
CA GLY A 125 -9.87 -11.23 2.14
C GLY A 125 -8.54 -10.47 2.01
N ARG A 126 -8.13 -9.77 3.07
CA ARG A 126 -6.85 -9.05 3.10
C ARG A 126 -5.68 -9.99 2.89
N THR A 127 -5.57 -11.06 3.66
CA THR A 127 -4.44 -11.99 3.54
C THR A 127 -4.38 -12.62 2.14
N ALA A 128 -5.51 -13.04 1.58
CA ALA A 128 -5.54 -13.61 0.23
C ALA A 128 -5.06 -12.62 -0.83
N ILE A 129 -5.52 -11.37 -0.77
CA ILE A 129 -5.09 -10.31 -1.70
C ILE A 129 -3.58 -10.03 -1.53
N GLU A 130 -3.11 -9.78 -0.30
CA GLU A 130 -1.70 -9.47 -0.01
C GLU A 130 -0.76 -10.60 -0.45
N VAL A 131 -1.14 -11.86 -0.22
CA VAL A 131 -0.35 -13.02 -0.68
C VAL A 131 -0.37 -13.12 -2.19
N ALA A 132 -1.52 -12.95 -2.84
CA ALA A 132 -1.62 -13.03 -4.29
C ALA A 132 -0.76 -11.97 -4.98
N VAL A 133 -0.80 -10.72 -4.52
CA VAL A 133 0.02 -9.64 -5.09
C VAL A 133 1.50 -9.82 -4.78
N LEU A 134 1.86 -10.27 -3.57
CA LEU A 134 3.24 -10.55 -3.22
C LEU A 134 3.84 -11.65 -4.11
N VAL A 135 3.13 -12.76 -4.25
CA VAL A 135 3.57 -13.91 -5.07
C VAL A 135 3.69 -13.47 -6.54
N THR A 136 2.68 -12.78 -7.06
CA THR A 136 2.71 -12.27 -8.43
C THR A 136 3.88 -11.32 -8.64
N GLY A 137 4.07 -10.35 -7.73
CA GLY A 137 5.18 -9.41 -7.79
C GLY A 137 6.55 -10.06 -7.73
N PHE A 138 6.71 -11.04 -6.85
CA PHE A 138 7.94 -11.81 -6.73
C PHE A 138 8.26 -12.58 -8.02
N LEU A 139 7.26 -13.24 -8.62
CA LEU A 139 7.42 -13.94 -9.91
C LEU A 139 7.76 -12.98 -11.05
N LEU A 140 7.28 -11.74 -11.01
CA LEU A 140 7.61 -10.69 -11.97
C LEU A 140 8.97 -10.03 -11.70
N GLY A 141 9.72 -10.47 -10.67
CA GLY A 141 11.05 -9.95 -10.34
C GLY A 141 11.07 -8.78 -9.36
N GLY A 142 10.00 -8.57 -8.60
CA GLY A 142 9.97 -7.63 -7.48
C GLY A 142 10.81 -8.11 -6.29
N GLN A 143 11.39 -7.17 -5.54
CA GLN A 143 12.32 -7.47 -4.45
C GLN A 143 11.58 -7.88 -3.17
N VAL A 144 11.73 -9.14 -2.80
CA VAL A 144 11.31 -9.67 -1.49
C VAL A 144 12.52 -9.80 -0.58
N GLY A 145 12.38 -9.37 0.67
CA GLY A 145 13.46 -9.46 1.65
C GLY A 145 12.97 -9.36 3.09
N ILE A 146 13.91 -9.24 4.04
CA ILE A 146 13.59 -9.20 5.47
C ILE A 146 12.63 -8.05 5.83
N ALA A 147 12.75 -6.91 5.16
CA ALA A 147 11.85 -5.77 5.36
C ALA A 147 10.41 -6.07 4.89
N THR A 148 10.22 -6.93 3.89
CA THR A 148 8.89 -7.38 3.45
C THR A 148 8.17 -8.13 4.57
N PHE A 149 8.87 -9.05 5.24
CA PHE A 149 8.31 -9.80 6.37
C PHE A 149 8.10 -8.90 7.59
N ALA A 150 9.06 -8.02 7.89
CA ALA A 150 8.92 -7.03 8.96
C ALA A 150 7.72 -6.12 8.74
N PHE A 151 7.48 -5.67 7.49
CA PHE A 151 6.30 -4.90 7.12
C PHE A 151 5.02 -5.71 7.33
N ALA A 152 4.95 -6.94 6.81
CA ALA A 152 3.77 -7.80 6.92
C ALA A 152 3.34 -8.06 8.37
N LEU A 153 4.32 -8.23 9.28
CA LEU A 153 4.06 -8.46 10.71
C LEU A 153 3.83 -7.15 11.49
N GLY A 154 4.55 -6.09 11.16
CA GLY A 154 4.59 -4.85 11.94
C GLY A 154 3.52 -3.82 11.58
N VAL A 155 3.09 -3.76 10.32
CA VAL A 155 2.18 -2.71 9.86
C VAL A 155 0.81 -2.80 10.53
N GLY A 156 0.31 -4.02 10.78
CA GLY A 156 -0.99 -4.24 11.42
C GLY A 156 -1.09 -3.63 12.82
N PRO A 157 -0.23 -4.04 13.78
CA PRO A 157 -0.17 -3.44 15.11
C PRO A 157 0.04 -1.92 15.10
N LEU A 158 0.91 -1.40 14.22
CA LEU A 158 1.15 0.04 14.13
C LEU A 158 -0.09 0.80 13.62
N VAL A 159 -0.79 0.28 12.62
CA VAL A 159 -2.06 0.88 12.15
C VAL A 159 -3.11 0.85 13.25
N GLN A 160 -3.23 -0.24 14.01
CA GLN A 160 -4.14 -0.31 15.16
C GLN A 160 -3.81 0.73 16.25
N PHE A 161 -2.52 1.06 16.41
CA PHE A 161 -2.08 2.11 17.31
C PHE A 161 -2.44 3.51 16.79
N PHE A 162 -2.16 3.82 15.53
CA PHE A 162 -2.35 5.16 14.97
C PHE A 162 -3.80 5.49 14.63
N LEU A 163 -4.56 4.54 14.08
CA LEU A 163 -5.90 4.80 13.55
C LEU A 163 -6.87 5.44 14.58
N PRO A 164 -7.02 4.93 15.82
CA PRO A 164 -7.92 5.54 16.80
C PRO A 164 -7.50 6.97 17.23
N ARG A 165 -6.21 7.30 17.09
CA ARG A 165 -5.65 8.60 17.48
C ARG A 165 -5.81 9.66 16.38
N LEU A 166 -5.95 9.22 15.14
CA LEU A 166 -5.99 10.08 13.95
C LEU A 166 -7.36 10.09 13.27
N ALA A 167 -8.27 9.21 13.70
CA ALA A 167 -9.64 9.18 13.21
C ALA A 167 -10.37 10.48 13.57
N MET A 168 -10.88 11.18 12.55
CA MET A 168 -11.78 12.30 12.79
C MET A 168 -13.10 11.77 13.37
N LYS A 169 -13.58 12.40 14.44
CA LYS A 169 -14.93 12.13 14.94
C LYS A 169 -15.92 12.57 13.84
N LYS A 170 -16.86 11.71 13.48
CA LYS A 170 -17.96 12.12 12.59
C LYS A 170 -18.63 13.35 13.22
N PRO A 171 -18.86 14.44 12.46
CA PRO A 171 -19.65 15.54 12.98
C PRO A 171 -21.03 14.99 13.34
N THR A 172 -21.41 15.14 14.60
CA THR A 172 -22.79 14.95 15.05
C THR A 172 -23.59 16.09 14.44
N ILE A 173 -24.26 15.80 13.32
CA ILE A 173 -25.26 16.69 12.72
C ILE A 173 -26.62 16.12 13.09
#